data_AF-A0A7C3H8Z4-F1
#
_entry.id   AF-A0A7C3H8Z4-F1
#
_cell.length_a   1.000
_cell.length_b   1.000
_cell.length_c   1.000
_cell.angle_alpha   90.00
_cell.angle_beta   90.00
_cell.angle_gamma   90.00
#
_symmetry.space_group_name_H-M   'P 1'
#
loop_
_entity.id
_entity.type
_entity.pdbx_description
1 polymer ?
#
loop_
_entity_poly.entity_id
_entity_poly.type
_entity_poly.pdbx_seq_one_letter_code
_entity_poly.pdbx_strand_id
1 'polypeptide(L)'
;MLMITGARGWEHDQWQGSYYPKEIAKDWHLSFYAKEFQTALAPVSLWSTCSIEEINEFCSDVDETYPLLFEQNEQETNQDILQLQKKIDSFIPNWIVFKNDGWQNTTEHWQIKQAEILRNKNLAENATVLSVYSEQPLRDTALREIMLFLKNEFKQFDVLYCYFDGKLAAIDSLNTVQTLKKML
;
A
#
# COMPACT_ATOMS: atom_id res chain seq x y z
N MET A 1 -6.66 -16.12 -8.41
CA MET A 1 -6.59 -14.79 -7.80
C MET A 1 -5.49 -14.74 -6.75
N LEU A 2 -4.54 -13.82 -6.93
CA LEU A 2 -3.46 -13.47 -6.02
C LEU A 2 -3.85 -12.22 -5.23
N MET A 3 -3.52 -12.18 -3.93
CA MET A 3 -3.73 -10.98 -3.11
C MET A 3 -2.38 -10.48 -2.58
N ILE A 4 -2.03 -9.27 -2.99
CA ILE A 4 -0.84 -8.55 -2.60
C ILE A 4 -1.26 -7.56 -1.52
N THR A 5 -0.65 -7.64 -0.34
CA THR A 5 -1.11 -6.92 0.85
C THR A 5 0.00 -6.08 1.46
N GLY A 6 -0.32 -4.84 1.82
CA GLY A 6 0.62 -3.87 2.38
C GLY A 6 -0.06 -2.82 3.25
N ALA A 7 0.70 -1.84 3.71
CA ALA A 7 0.21 -0.72 4.50
C ALA A 7 0.26 0.60 3.71
N ARG A 8 -0.55 1.57 4.15
CA ARG A 8 -0.34 2.99 3.82
C ARG A 8 0.86 3.52 4.61
N GLY A 9 1.97 3.71 3.90
CA GLY A 9 3.25 4.06 4.49
C GLY A 9 3.93 2.85 5.13
N TRP A 10 5.24 3.00 5.34
CA TRP A 10 6.07 2.05 6.07
C TRP A 10 6.79 2.72 7.26
N GLU A 11 6.79 4.05 7.34
CA GLU A 11 7.49 4.81 8.39
C GLU A 11 6.56 5.21 9.53
N HIS A 12 5.94 4.25 10.20
CA HIS A 12 5.13 4.55 11.37
C HIS A 12 6.00 4.60 12.63
N ASP A 13 6.04 5.72 13.34
CA ASP A 13 6.84 5.87 14.57
C ASP A 13 6.52 4.78 15.62
N GLN A 14 5.25 4.35 15.69
CA GLN A 14 4.79 3.29 16.59
C GLN A 14 5.40 1.90 16.27
N TRP A 15 5.97 1.71 15.08
CA TRP A 15 6.67 0.49 14.69
C TRP A 15 8.12 0.46 15.23
N GLN A 16 8.68 1.60 15.64
CA GLN A 16 10.05 1.65 16.17
C GLN A 16 10.15 0.92 17.52
N GLY A 17 11.03 -0.07 17.59
CA GLY A 17 11.26 -0.89 18.77
C GLY A 17 10.20 -1.98 19.02
N SER A 18 9.11 -2.00 18.25
CA SER A 18 8.08 -3.06 18.28
C SER A 18 8.21 -3.99 17.06
N TYR A 19 8.32 -3.40 15.88
CA TYR A 19 8.54 -4.09 14.61
C TYR A 19 9.94 -3.81 14.06
N TYR A 20 10.30 -2.53 13.95
CA TYR A 20 11.65 -2.12 13.56
C TYR A 20 12.62 -2.24 14.74
N PRO A 21 13.81 -2.82 14.55
CA PRO A 21 14.87 -2.77 15.56
C PRO A 21 15.18 -1.31 15.95
N LYS A 22 15.38 -1.03 17.24
CA LYS A 22 15.56 0.37 17.72
C LYS A 22 16.69 1.13 17.04
N GLU A 23 17.72 0.42 16.58
CA GLU A 23 18.93 0.96 15.98
C GLU A 23 18.84 1.11 14.46
N ILE A 24 17.76 0.64 13.82
CA ILE A 24 17.61 0.76 12.37
C ILE A 24 17.30 2.22 12.01
N ALA A 25 17.98 2.73 10.98
CA ALA A 25 17.75 4.07 10.45
C ALA A 25 16.56 4.07 9.48
N LYS A 26 15.93 5.24 9.30
CA LYS A 26 14.66 5.37 8.56
C LYS A 26 14.76 4.99 7.08
N ASP A 27 15.90 5.31 6.46
CA ASP A 27 16.26 4.93 5.09
C ASP A 27 16.14 3.41 4.86
N TRP A 28 16.40 2.59 5.89
CA TRP A 28 16.30 1.13 5.82
C TRP A 28 14.90 0.58 6.14
N HIS A 29 13.92 1.43 6.50
CA HIS A 29 12.60 0.95 6.90
C HIS A 29 11.89 0.25 5.74
N LEU A 30 11.98 0.77 4.52
CA LEU A 30 11.31 0.16 3.37
C LEU A 30 11.95 -1.19 2.99
N SER A 31 13.28 -1.28 2.92
CA SER A 31 13.98 -2.56 2.65
C SER A 31 13.73 -3.58 3.76
N PHE A 32 13.62 -3.16 5.01
CA PHE A 32 13.22 -4.03 6.11
C PHE A 32 11.77 -4.50 5.93
N TYR A 33 10.84 -3.58 5.68
CA TYR A 33 9.42 -3.85 5.51
C TYR A 33 9.13 -4.78 4.33
N ALA A 34 9.80 -4.58 3.19
CA ALA A 34 9.62 -5.33 1.96
C ALA A 34 10.06 -6.80 2.05
N LYS A 35 10.79 -7.19 3.11
CA LYS A 35 11.11 -8.61 3.38
C LYS A 35 9.90 -9.39 3.86
N GLU A 36 8.96 -8.73 4.52
CA GLU A 36 7.80 -9.37 5.13
C GLU A 36 6.52 -9.11 4.34
N PHE A 37 6.29 -7.86 3.93
CA PHE A 37 5.10 -7.46 3.19
C PHE A 37 5.35 -7.44 1.69
N GLN A 38 4.29 -7.46 0.89
CA GLN A 38 4.41 -7.66 -0.56
C GLN A 38 4.23 -6.38 -1.38
N THR A 39 3.82 -5.29 -0.73
CA THR A 39 3.62 -3.99 -1.35
C THR A 39 3.58 -2.94 -0.25
N ALA A 40 3.82 -1.68 -0.61
CA ALA A 40 3.55 -0.55 0.25
C ALA A 40 2.94 0.58 -0.57
N LEU A 41 2.07 1.36 0.07
CA LEU A 41 1.60 2.62 -0.50
C LEU A 41 2.49 3.76 -0.01
N ALA A 42 3.16 4.44 -0.93
CA ALA A 42 3.80 5.73 -0.71
C ALA A 42 2.71 6.82 -0.70
N PRO A 43 2.36 7.40 0.46
CA PRO A 43 1.35 8.45 0.52
C PRO A 43 1.83 9.73 -0.18
N VAL A 44 0.90 10.58 -0.62
CA VAL A 44 1.20 11.88 -1.23
C VAL A 44 2.18 12.69 -0.39
N SER A 45 1.98 12.72 0.93
CA SER A 45 2.83 13.47 1.85
C SER A 45 4.31 13.09 1.77
N LEU A 46 4.61 11.86 1.37
CA LEU A 46 5.97 11.37 1.18
C LEU A 46 6.50 11.78 -0.19
N TRP A 47 5.90 11.29 -1.28
CA TRP A 47 6.50 11.45 -2.61
C TRP A 47 6.38 12.87 -3.20
N SER A 48 5.41 13.68 -2.75
CA SER A 48 5.25 15.06 -3.24
C SER A 48 6.35 16.00 -2.73
N THR A 49 6.91 15.69 -1.55
CA THR A 49 7.96 16.50 -0.92
C THR A 49 9.36 15.97 -1.22
N CYS A 50 9.49 14.68 -1.56
CA CYS A 50 10.77 14.09 -1.93
C CYS A 50 11.29 14.58 -3.31
N SER A 51 12.60 14.81 -3.33
CA SER A 51 13.43 14.89 -4.53
C SER A 51 13.45 13.55 -5.28
N ILE A 52 13.96 13.58 -6.51
CA ILE A 52 14.12 12.36 -7.32
C ILE A 52 15.12 11.42 -6.68
N GLU A 53 16.19 11.99 -6.11
CA GLU A 53 17.27 11.29 -5.44
C GLU A 53 16.78 10.56 -4.20
N GLU A 54 15.96 11.22 -3.36
CA GLU A 54 15.34 10.59 -2.19
C GLU A 54 14.38 9.47 -2.60
N ILE A 55 13.59 9.67 -3.65
CA ILE A 55 12.72 8.61 -4.20
C ILE A 55 13.53 7.43 -4.69
N ASN A 56 14.61 7.69 -5.42
CA ASN A 56 15.51 6.65 -5.88
C ASN A 56 16.13 5.89 -4.69
N GLU A 57 16.58 6.59 -3.65
CA GLU A 57 17.23 5.97 -2.50
C GLU A 57 16.33 4.95 -1.83
N PHE A 58 15.10 5.33 -1.42
CA PHE A 58 14.21 4.36 -0.77
C PHE A 58 13.68 3.30 -1.74
N CYS A 59 13.60 3.57 -3.05
CA CYS A 59 13.12 2.59 -4.02
C CYS A 59 14.19 1.62 -4.49
N SER A 60 15.48 1.99 -4.42
CA SER A 60 16.60 1.10 -4.76
C SER A 60 16.73 -0.09 -3.81
N ASP A 61 16.00 -0.01 -2.70
CA ASP A 61 16.00 -0.91 -1.56
C ASP A 61 14.97 -2.04 -1.65
N VAL A 62 14.12 -2.05 -2.69
CA VAL A 62 13.12 -3.11 -2.92
C VAL A 62 13.42 -3.93 -4.17
N ASP A 63 13.01 -5.20 -4.15
CA ASP A 63 13.17 -6.12 -5.29
C ASP A 63 12.46 -5.59 -6.54
N GLU A 64 12.96 -5.92 -7.73
CA GLU A 64 12.42 -5.38 -8.98
C GLU A 64 10.95 -5.76 -9.24
N THR A 65 10.50 -6.86 -8.64
CA THR A 65 9.12 -7.33 -8.73
C THR A 65 8.20 -6.68 -7.70
N TYR A 66 8.76 -5.98 -6.69
CA TYR A 66 8.01 -5.40 -5.59
C TYR A 66 7.16 -4.21 -6.06
N PRO A 67 5.82 -4.33 -6.06
CA PRO A 67 4.95 -3.25 -6.47
C PRO A 67 4.90 -2.14 -5.42
N LEU A 68 5.37 -0.94 -5.76
CA LEU A 68 5.12 0.27 -4.97
C LEU A 68 3.87 0.98 -5.49
N LEU A 69 2.94 1.24 -4.58
CA LEU A 69 1.71 1.96 -4.90
C LEU A 69 1.91 3.44 -4.58
N PHE A 70 1.42 4.31 -5.45
CA PHE A 70 1.43 5.76 -5.28
C PHE A 70 0.01 6.24 -5.42
N GLU A 71 -0.48 6.95 -4.41
CA GLU A 71 -1.74 7.65 -4.54
C GLU A 71 -1.55 9.01 -5.19
N GLN A 72 -2.58 9.46 -5.91
CA GLN A 72 -2.73 10.83 -6.34
C GLN A 72 -3.89 11.49 -5.58
N ASN A 73 -3.69 12.70 -5.05
CA ASN A 73 -4.76 13.53 -4.49
C ASN A 73 -5.54 14.28 -5.59
N GLU A 74 -6.71 14.83 -5.23
CA GLU A 74 -7.56 15.56 -6.19
C GLU A 74 -6.96 16.89 -6.68
N GLN A 75 -5.98 17.45 -5.97
CA GLN A 75 -5.38 18.75 -6.27
C GLN A 75 -4.22 18.64 -7.27
N GLU A 76 -3.66 17.44 -7.43
CA GLU A 76 -2.56 17.15 -8.34
C GLU A 76 -3.06 17.13 -9.79
N THR A 77 -2.32 17.82 -10.64
CA THR A 77 -2.60 17.92 -12.06
C THR A 77 -1.98 16.74 -12.82
N ASN A 78 -2.40 16.55 -14.07
CA ASN A 78 -1.72 15.62 -14.98
C ASN A 78 -0.21 15.89 -15.12
N GLN A 79 0.24 17.12 -14.91
CA GLN A 79 1.67 17.45 -14.93
C GLN A 79 2.40 16.88 -13.71
N ASP A 80 1.78 16.89 -12.53
CA ASP A 80 2.35 16.32 -11.32
C ASP A 80 2.49 14.80 -11.44
N ILE A 81 1.50 14.12 -12.03
CA ILE A 81 1.58 12.69 -12.35
C ILE A 81 2.71 12.41 -13.34
N LEU A 82 2.84 13.21 -14.40
CA LEU A 82 3.93 13.05 -15.37
C LEU A 82 5.30 13.29 -14.74
N GLN A 83 5.41 14.23 -13.81
CA GLN A 83 6.62 14.44 -13.04
C GLN A 83 6.90 13.23 -12.17
N LEU A 84 5.93 12.76 -11.36
CA LEU A 84 6.04 11.55 -10.56
C LEU A 84 6.48 10.37 -11.40
N GLN A 85 5.81 10.14 -12.54
CA GLN A 85 6.17 9.09 -13.51
C GLN A 85 7.64 9.23 -13.93
N LYS A 86 8.10 10.43 -14.32
CA LYS A 86 9.52 10.64 -14.65
C LYS A 86 10.44 10.35 -13.47
N LYS A 87 10.04 10.73 -12.24
CA LYS A 87 10.79 10.44 -11.02
C LYS A 87 10.93 8.93 -10.85
N ILE A 88 9.83 8.16 -10.98
CA ILE A 88 9.82 6.73 -10.64
C ILE A 88 10.19 5.79 -11.80
N ASP A 89 9.99 6.19 -13.06
CA ASP A 89 10.25 5.32 -14.23
C ASP A 89 11.72 4.90 -14.34
N SER A 90 12.64 5.72 -13.84
CA SER A 90 14.07 5.45 -13.92
C SER A 90 14.58 4.52 -12.82
N PHE A 91 13.83 4.38 -11.72
CA PHE A 91 14.34 3.76 -10.49
C PHE A 91 13.44 2.64 -9.95
N ILE A 92 12.14 2.71 -10.23
CA ILE A 92 11.18 1.71 -9.78
C ILE A 92 10.78 0.85 -10.98
N PRO A 93 11.12 -0.44 -10.96
CA PRO A 93 10.72 -1.37 -12.00
C PRO A 93 9.22 -1.70 -11.93
N ASN A 94 8.62 -1.74 -10.73
CA ASN A 94 7.20 -2.03 -10.57
C ASN A 94 6.48 -0.97 -9.70
N TRP A 95 5.64 -0.16 -10.35
CA TRP A 95 4.85 0.86 -9.65
C TRP A 95 3.44 1.00 -10.23
N ILE A 96 2.52 1.44 -9.39
CA ILE A 96 1.12 1.70 -9.72
C ILE A 96 0.71 3.05 -9.14
N VAL A 97 0.28 4.00 -9.98
CA VAL A 97 -0.34 5.26 -9.57
C VAL A 97 -1.85 5.13 -9.68
N PHE A 98 -2.57 5.43 -8.61
CA PHE A 98 -4.02 5.38 -8.56
C PHE A 98 -4.61 6.64 -7.94
N LYS A 99 -5.86 6.93 -8.26
CA LYS A 99 -6.59 8.07 -7.71
C LYS A 99 -7.05 7.77 -6.28
N ASN A 100 -6.72 8.65 -5.34
CA ASN A 100 -7.27 8.61 -3.99
C ASN A 100 -8.39 9.66 -3.86
N ASP A 101 -9.65 9.24 -3.96
CA ASP A 101 -10.80 10.13 -3.65
C ASP A 101 -11.17 10.14 -2.15
N GLY A 102 -10.19 9.86 -1.28
CA GLY A 102 -10.33 9.88 0.17
C GLY A 102 -11.29 8.85 0.75
N TRP A 103 -11.48 8.97 2.06
CA TRP A 103 -12.45 8.21 2.85
C TRP A 103 -13.69 9.08 3.09
N GLN A 104 -14.88 8.50 2.87
CA GLN A 104 -16.12 9.16 3.27
C GLN A 104 -16.35 8.90 4.76
N ASN A 105 -16.73 9.93 5.51
CA ASN A 105 -17.18 9.75 6.90
C ASN A 105 -18.43 8.85 6.90
N THR A 106 -18.27 7.63 7.37
CA THR A 106 -19.37 6.68 7.55
C THR A 106 -19.40 6.19 8.99
N THR A 107 -20.54 5.63 9.39
CA THR A 107 -20.68 4.97 10.69
C THR A 107 -20.20 3.52 10.67
N GLU A 108 -19.66 3.05 9.55
CA GLU A 108 -19.19 1.66 9.41
C GLU A 108 -17.86 1.45 10.13
N HIS A 109 -17.68 0.26 10.71
CA HIS A 109 -16.47 -0.07 11.46
C HIS A 109 -15.23 -0.22 10.56
N TRP A 110 -15.43 -0.50 9.27
CA TRP A 110 -14.38 -0.58 8.27
C TRP A 110 -14.95 -0.24 6.90
N GLN A 111 -14.08 0.15 5.97
CA GLN A 111 -14.44 0.54 4.62
C GLN A 111 -13.49 -0.10 3.62
N ILE A 112 -14.02 -0.47 2.46
CA ILE A 112 -13.24 -0.93 1.31
C ILE A 112 -13.60 -0.06 0.13
N LYS A 113 -12.60 0.40 -0.61
CA LYS A 113 -12.80 1.16 -1.84
C LYS A 113 -11.89 0.65 -2.94
N GLN A 114 -12.48 0.47 -4.12
CA GLN A 114 -11.73 0.20 -5.33
C GLN A 114 -11.20 1.52 -5.89
N ALA A 115 -9.90 1.61 -6.10
CA ALA A 115 -9.26 2.79 -6.65
C ALA A 115 -9.20 2.75 -8.17
N GLU A 116 -9.33 3.91 -8.80
CA GLU A 116 -9.09 4.08 -10.24
C GLU A 116 -7.57 4.07 -10.50
N ILE A 117 -7.09 3.09 -11.26
CA ILE A 117 -5.68 3.03 -11.66
C ILE A 117 -5.46 4.03 -12.80
N LEU A 118 -4.55 4.96 -12.58
CA LEU A 118 -4.27 6.03 -13.52
C LEU A 118 -3.10 5.69 -14.42
N ARG A 119 -2.02 5.16 -13.84
CA ARG A 119 -0.80 4.77 -14.55
C ARG A 119 -0.15 3.57 -13.86
N ASN A 120 0.59 2.79 -14.60
CA ASN A 120 1.39 1.69 -14.06
C ASN A 120 2.51 1.34 -15.05
N LYS A 121 3.56 0.69 -14.54
CA LYS A 121 4.66 0.19 -15.38
C LYS A 121 4.60 -1.32 -15.62
N ASN A 122 4.07 -2.09 -14.68
CA ASN A 122 4.01 -3.56 -14.74
C ASN A 122 2.79 -4.12 -13.98
N LEU A 123 1.61 -3.53 -14.19
CA LEU A 123 0.37 -4.10 -13.64
C LEU A 123 -0.03 -5.35 -14.41
N ALA A 124 -0.51 -6.38 -13.70
CA ALA A 124 -1.13 -7.53 -14.34
C ALA A 124 -2.40 -7.11 -15.13
N GLU A 125 -2.67 -7.78 -16.26
CA GLU A 125 -3.74 -7.39 -17.20
C GLU A 125 -5.13 -7.29 -16.55
N ASN A 126 -5.40 -8.12 -15.55
CA ASN A 126 -6.67 -8.17 -14.84
C ASN A 126 -6.44 -7.98 -13.34
N ALA A 127 -6.14 -6.74 -12.95
CA ALA A 127 -5.83 -6.38 -11.58
C ALA A 127 -6.60 -5.15 -11.10
N THR A 128 -6.71 -5.03 -9.78
CA THR A 128 -7.30 -3.84 -9.15
C THR A 128 -6.56 -3.45 -7.87
N VAL A 129 -6.67 -2.18 -7.50
CA VAL A 129 -6.13 -1.64 -6.25
C VAL A 129 -7.30 -1.40 -5.30
N LEU A 130 -7.18 -1.93 -4.09
CA LEU A 130 -8.18 -1.84 -3.04
C LEU A 130 -7.57 -1.16 -1.81
N SER A 131 -8.24 -0.12 -1.35
CA SER A 131 -7.94 0.50 -0.07
C SER A 131 -8.84 -0.09 1.00
N VAL A 132 -8.26 -0.44 2.15
CA VAL A 132 -8.99 -1.00 3.29
C VAL A 132 -8.70 -0.15 4.52
N TYR A 133 -9.73 0.44 5.12
CA TYR A 133 -9.58 1.39 6.21
C TYR A 133 -10.44 1.04 7.41
N SER A 134 -9.91 1.35 8.60
CA SER A 134 -10.70 1.45 9.81
C SER A 134 -10.10 2.51 10.74
N GLU A 135 -10.98 3.27 11.37
CA GLU A 135 -10.62 4.20 12.44
C GLU A 135 -10.22 3.48 13.74
N GLN A 136 -10.56 2.19 13.87
CA GLN A 136 -10.37 1.42 15.10
C GLN A 136 -9.58 0.14 14.81
N PRO A 137 -8.80 -0.36 15.78
CA PRO A 137 -8.21 -1.69 15.66
C PRO A 137 -9.33 -2.73 15.50
N LEU A 138 -9.17 -3.64 14.53
CA LEU A 138 -10.14 -4.71 14.31
C LEU A 138 -9.64 -6.01 14.94
N ARG A 139 -10.59 -6.80 15.43
CA ARG A 139 -10.31 -8.17 15.89
C ARG A 139 -10.13 -9.11 14.70
N ASP A 140 -9.47 -10.24 14.93
CA ASP A 140 -9.23 -11.27 13.92
C ASP A 140 -10.50 -11.71 13.18
N THR A 141 -11.65 -11.81 13.85
CA THR A 141 -12.93 -12.16 13.22
C THR A 141 -13.33 -11.15 12.15
N ALA A 142 -13.22 -9.84 12.44
CA ALA A 142 -13.55 -8.79 11.49
C ALA A 142 -12.53 -8.73 10.34
N LEU A 143 -11.24 -8.93 10.63
CA LEU A 143 -10.21 -9.06 9.58
C LEU A 143 -10.49 -10.26 8.68
N ARG A 144 -10.93 -11.39 9.23
CA ARG A 144 -11.32 -12.56 8.44
C ARG A 144 -12.53 -12.29 7.55
N GLU A 145 -13.54 -11.58 8.07
CA GLU A 145 -14.71 -11.15 7.29
C GLU A 145 -14.29 -10.25 6.13
N ILE A 146 -13.43 -9.26 6.37
CA ILE A 146 -12.85 -8.39 5.33
C ILE A 146 -12.13 -9.24 4.27
N MET A 147 -11.26 -10.16 4.68
CA MET A 147 -10.48 -10.97 3.73
C MET A 147 -11.37 -11.91 2.89
N LEU A 148 -12.42 -12.47 3.49
CA LEU A 148 -13.43 -13.26 2.77
C LEU A 148 -14.24 -12.40 1.81
N PHE A 149 -14.64 -11.20 2.23
CA PHE A 149 -15.34 -10.24 1.38
C PHE A 149 -14.49 -9.87 0.16
N LEU A 150 -13.24 -9.45 0.37
CA LEU A 150 -12.29 -9.14 -0.70
C LEU A 150 -12.14 -10.30 -1.68
N LYS A 151 -12.04 -11.54 -1.16
CA LYS A 151 -11.89 -12.75 -1.98
C LYS A 151 -13.12 -13.03 -2.85
N ASN A 152 -14.32 -12.78 -2.34
CA ASN A 152 -15.57 -13.14 -3.01
C ASN A 152 -16.07 -12.04 -3.96
N GLU A 153 -16.02 -10.79 -3.51
CA GLU A 153 -16.55 -9.63 -4.24
C GLU A 153 -15.68 -9.27 -5.44
N PHE A 154 -14.37 -9.45 -5.32
CA PHE A 154 -13.39 -9.10 -6.35
C PHE A 154 -12.83 -10.33 -7.07
N LYS A 155 -13.51 -11.48 -7.01
CA LYS A 155 -13.06 -12.76 -7.59
C LYS A 155 -12.85 -12.74 -9.11
N GLN A 156 -13.42 -11.75 -9.80
CA GLN A 156 -13.23 -11.52 -11.23
C GLN A 156 -11.82 -11.05 -11.58
N PHE A 157 -11.08 -10.48 -10.63
CA PHE A 157 -9.71 -10.03 -10.84
C PHE A 157 -8.72 -11.16 -10.55
N ASP A 158 -7.64 -11.20 -11.33
CA ASP A 158 -6.55 -12.14 -11.12
C ASP A 158 -5.60 -11.68 -10.02
N VAL A 159 -5.46 -10.37 -9.81
CA VAL A 159 -4.59 -9.78 -8.78
C VAL A 159 -5.31 -8.65 -8.03
N LEU A 160 -5.30 -8.72 -6.70
CA LEU A 160 -5.76 -7.65 -5.81
C LEU A 160 -4.56 -7.01 -5.11
N TYR A 161 -4.34 -5.72 -5.31
CA TYR A 161 -3.37 -4.92 -4.56
C TYR A 161 -4.10 -4.22 -3.41
N CYS A 162 -4.07 -4.82 -2.23
CA CYS A 162 -4.76 -4.32 -1.04
C CYS A 162 -3.77 -3.56 -0.14
N TYR A 163 -4.05 -2.30 0.17
CA TYR A 163 -3.34 -1.58 1.21
C TYR A 163 -4.25 -1.26 2.39
N PHE A 164 -3.71 -1.43 3.60
CA PHE A 164 -4.41 -1.20 4.84
C PHE A 164 -4.02 0.14 5.44
N ASP A 165 -5.03 0.91 5.88
CA ASP A 165 -4.90 2.29 6.34
C ASP A 165 -5.57 2.49 7.71
N GLY A 166 -5.31 3.63 8.35
CA GLY A 166 -5.80 3.97 9.68
C GLY A 166 -5.21 3.02 10.72
N LYS A 167 -6.07 2.45 11.57
CA LYS A 167 -5.65 1.47 12.58
C LYS A 167 -5.38 0.09 12.00
N LEU A 168 -5.68 -0.15 10.72
CA LEU A 168 -5.32 -1.39 10.03
C LEU A 168 -3.87 -1.39 9.55
N ALA A 169 -3.23 -0.22 9.44
CA ALA A 169 -1.78 -0.10 9.25
C ALA A 169 -0.99 -0.39 10.56
N ALA A 170 -1.61 -0.96 11.59
CA ALA A 170 -0.86 -1.49 12.73
C ALA A 170 -0.21 -2.83 12.36
N ILE A 171 1.01 -3.08 12.84
CA ILE A 171 1.75 -4.29 12.47
C ILE A 171 1.01 -5.58 12.83
N ASP A 172 0.31 -5.61 13.98
CA ASP A 172 -0.48 -6.76 14.41
C ASP A 172 -1.60 -7.08 13.41
N SER A 173 -2.32 -6.05 12.94
CA SER A 173 -3.38 -6.19 11.93
C SER A 173 -2.80 -6.76 10.63
N LEU A 174 -1.66 -6.25 10.18
CA LEU A 174 -1.00 -6.69 8.95
C LEU A 174 -0.52 -8.15 9.06
N ASN A 175 0.05 -8.55 10.20
CA ASN A 175 0.46 -9.93 10.47
C ASN A 175 -0.73 -10.89 10.48
N THR A 176 -1.85 -10.49 11.08
CA THR A 176 -3.10 -11.26 11.03
C THR A 176 -3.60 -11.40 9.59
N VAL A 177 -3.59 -10.32 8.80
CA VAL A 177 -3.96 -10.35 7.37
C VAL A 177 -3.08 -11.34 6.59
N GLN A 178 -1.77 -11.32 6.79
CA GLN A 178 -0.87 -12.27 6.12
C GLN A 178 -1.17 -13.73 6.49
N THR A 179 -1.47 -13.97 7.76
CA THR A 179 -1.83 -15.30 8.27
C THR A 179 -3.13 -15.79 7.65
N LEU A 180 -4.17 -14.95 7.69
CA LEU A 180 -5.48 -15.26 7.10
C LEU A 180 -5.38 -15.49 5.60
N LYS A 181 -4.59 -14.69 4.88
CA LYS A 181 -4.36 -14.86 3.43
C LYS A 181 -3.84 -16.24 3.06
N LYS A 182 -3.00 -16.86 3.91
CA LYS A 182 -2.46 -18.21 3.69
C LYS A 182 -3.49 -19.32 3.93
N MET A 183 -4.54 -19.05 4.70
CA MET A 183 -5.56 -20.02 5.09
C MET A 183 -6.80 -19.99 4.17
N LEU A 184 -7.02 -18.89 3.46
CA LEU A 184 -8.23 -18.64 2.66
C LEU A 184 -8.06 -19.07 1.21
#